data_AF-A0A1G2F2T4-F1
#
_entry.id   AF-A0A1G2F2T4-F1
#
_cell.length_a   1.000
_cell.length_b   1.000
_cell.length_c   1.000
_cell.angle_alpha   90.00
_cell.angle_beta   90.00
_cell.angle_gamma   90.00
#
_symmetry.space_group_name_H-M   'P 1'
#
loop_
_entity.id
_entity.type
_entity.pdbx_description
1 polymer ?
#
loop_
_entity_poly.entity_id
_entity_poly.type
_entity_poly.pdbx_seq_one_letter_code
_entity_poly.pdbx_strand_id
1 'polypeptide(L)'
;MKTIKNYYPLIIIIFIFLLGIAVSYFLFPAETKSSVLMAFITFLVGVLVVYLYIRQKIDTKRDAAKIILQEIRRAEDIISDYKQSGGYQFAKKIIATNSWNKNIHLFVGDLDNDELDKISDLYSTGEYLDGLIKEISKITLDDEIERNKKLLEVQIKNQPQVTLDGSTYPVAQISQPSNVVVMGIGPVWKVRLDAISFKLEPIYNSTITLKLKRIAKFI
;
A
#
# COMPACT_ATOMS: atom_id res chain seq x y z
N MET A 1 10.08 -4.59 -20.84
CA MET A 1 9.16 -4.73 -21.99
C MET A 1 8.53 -3.37 -22.23
N LYS A 2 8.96 -2.68 -23.29
CA LYS A 2 8.68 -1.27 -23.56
C LYS A 2 7.24 -1.18 -24.10
N THR A 3 6.32 -0.60 -23.31
CA THR A 3 4.97 -0.28 -23.79
C THR A 3 5.10 0.65 -24.99
N ILE A 4 4.86 0.12 -26.19
CA ILE A 4 4.66 0.89 -27.40
C ILE A 4 3.47 1.81 -27.09
N LYS A 5 3.75 3.09 -26.82
CA LYS A 5 2.71 4.11 -26.67
C LYS A 5 1.87 4.04 -27.93
N ASN A 6 0.58 3.75 -27.78
CA ASN A 6 -0.35 3.71 -28.89
C ASN A 6 -0.51 5.14 -29.43
N TYR A 7 0.31 5.54 -30.41
CA TYR A 7 0.32 6.87 -31.01
C TYR A 7 -0.81 7.07 -32.04
N TYR A 8 -1.50 5.99 -32.42
CA TYR A 8 -2.65 6.00 -33.33
C TYR A 8 -3.70 7.11 -33.04
N PRO A 9 -4.18 7.33 -31.80
CA PRO A 9 -5.10 8.43 -31.52
C PRO A 9 -4.52 9.82 -31.82
N LEU A 10 -3.22 10.04 -31.57
CA LEU A 10 -2.56 11.31 -31.89
C LEU A 10 -2.44 11.52 -33.40
N ILE A 11 -2.11 10.45 -34.15
CA ILE A 11 -2.01 10.50 -35.61
C ILE A 11 -3.37 10.80 -36.24
N ILE A 12 -4.45 10.20 -35.73
CA ILE A 12 -5.82 10.46 -36.19
C ILE A 12 -6.22 11.91 -35.91
N ILE A 13 -5.90 12.45 -34.73
CA ILE A 13 -6.18 13.86 -34.39
C ILE A 13 -5.43 14.80 -35.34
N ILE A 14 -4.15 14.54 -35.61
CA ILE A 14 -3.34 15.34 -36.56
C ILE A 14 -3.93 15.26 -37.97
N PHE A 15 -4.39 14.07 -38.40
CA PHE A 15 -5.00 13.89 -39.71
C PHE A 15 -6.33 14.66 -39.83
N ILE A 16 -7.20 14.60 -38.81
CA ILE A 16 -8.44 15.38 -38.76
C ILE A 16 -8.14 16.89 -38.79
N PHE A 17 -7.10 17.32 -38.09
CA PHE A 17 -6.66 18.71 -38.06
C PHE A 17 -6.24 19.19 -39.46
N LEU A 18 -5.38 18.42 -40.16
CA LEU A 18 -4.93 18.73 -41.51
C LEU A 18 -6.08 18.69 -42.53
N LEU A 19 -6.98 17.70 -42.42
CA LEU A 19 -8.17 17.60 -43.26
C LEU A 19 -9.07 18.82 -43.08
N GLY A 20 -9.30 19.26 -41.84
CA GLY A 20 -10.12 20.42 -41.54
C GLY A 20 -9.57 21.73 -42.13
N ILE A 21 -8.26 21.92 -42.11
CA ILE A 21 -7.60 23.05 -42.78
C ILE A 21 -7.81 22.99 -44.29
N ALA A 22 -7.60 21.82 -44.91
CA ALA A 22 -7.78 21.64 -46.36
C ALA A 22 -9.23 21.88 -46.80
N VAL A 23 -10.20 21.32 -46.06
CA VAL A 23 -11.64 21.52 -46.29
C VAL A 23 -12.01 22.99 -46.14
N SER A 24 -11.54 23.67 -45.09
CA SER A 24 -11.78 25.10 -44.89
C SER A 24 -11.24 25.96 -46.04
N TYR A 25 -10.12 25.55 -46.66
CA TYR A 25 -9.51 26.28 -47.75
C TYR A 25 -10.24 26.09 -49.09
N PHE A 26 -10.86 24.92 -49.28
CA PHE A 26 -11.57 24.51 -50.50
C PHE A 26 -13.03 24.99 -50.55
N LEU A 27 -13.75 24.95 -49.42
CA LEU A 27 -15.20 25.20 -49.36
C LEU A 27 -15.60 26.67 -49.17
N PHE A 28 -14.74 27.51 -48.58
CA PHE A 28 -15.12 28.87 -48.19
C PHE A 28 -14.51 29.95 -49.10
N PRO A 29 -15.30 30.96 -49.52
CA PRO A 29 -14.82 32.08 -50.34
C PRO A 29 -13.82 32.95 -49.56
N ALA A 30 -12.91 33.62 -50.29
CA ALA A 30 -11.72 34.30 -49.74
C ALA A 30 -12.01 35.26 -48.58
N GLU A 31 -13.16 35.94 -48.60
CA GLU A 31 -13.53 36.97 -47.62
C GLU A 31 -13.90 36.41 -46.23
N THR A 32 -14.26 35.13 -46.13
CA THR A 32 -14.68 34.50 -44.86
C THR A 32 -13.68 33.48 -44.32
N LYS A 33 -12.58 33.22 -45.05
CA LYS A 33 -11.61 32.17 -44.73
C LYS A 33 -11.00 32.33 -43.34
N SER A 34 -10.63 33.54 -42.95
CA SER A 34 -9.94 33.79 -41.66
C SER A 34 -10.86 33.54 -40.46
N SER A 35 -12.09 34.04 -40.50
CA SER A 35 -13.06 33.87 -39.41
C SER A 35 -13.53 32.42 -39.27
N VAL A 36 -13.80 31.74 -40.39
CA VAL A 36 -14.22 30.33 -40.38
C VAL A 36 -13.09 29.41 -39.91
N LEU A 37 -11.85 29.67 -40.35
CA LEU A 37 -10.68 28.93 -39.91
C LEU A 37 -10.42 29.13 -38.41
N MET A 38 -10.55 30.36 -37.90
CA MET A 38 -10.44 30.63 -36.45
C MET A 38 -11.52 29.90 -35.65
N ALA A 39 -12.78 29.94 -36.09
CA ALA A 39 -13.87 29.21 -35.43
C ALA A 39 -13.62 27.69 -35.39
N PHE A 40 -13.10 27.13 -36.49
CA PHE A 40 -12.74 25.71 -36.57
C PHE A 40 -11.58 25.34 -35.65
N ILE A 41 -10.52 26.16 -35.60
CA ILE A 41 -9.41 25.97 -34.66
C ILE A 41 -9.91 26.02 -33.22
N THR A 42 -10.73 27.02 -32.86
CA THR A 42 -11.28 27.15 -31.50
C THR A 42 -12.14 25.94 -31.13
N PHE A 43 -12.98 25.45 -32.06
CA PHE A 43 -13.78 24.25 -31.86
C PHE A 43 -12.89 23.01 -31.63
N LEU A 44 -11.85 22.82 -32.46
CA LEU A 44 -10.92 21.71 -32.30
C LEU A 44 -10.15 21.76 -30.98
N VAL A 45 -9.71 22.95 -30.55
CA VAL A 45 -9.08 23.11 -29.24
C VAL A 45 -10.06 22.75 -28.13
N GLY A 46 -11.32 23.18 -28.21
CA GLY A 46 -12.37 22.80 -27.26
C GLY A 46 -12.57 21.28 -27.17
N VAL A 47 -12.70 20.61 -28.31
CA VAL A 47 -12.81 19.14 -28.38
C VAL A 47 -11.56 18.46 -27.80
N LEU A 48 -10.36 18.97 -28.11
CA LEU A 48 -9.10 18.43 -27.59
C LEU A 48 -9.03 18.54 -26.06
N VAL A 49 -9.41 19.68 -25.49
CA VAL A 49 -9.44 19.88 -24.03
C VAL A 49 -10.39 18.89 -23.37
N VAL A 50 -11.61 18.73 -23.90
CA VAL A 50 -12.59 17.76 -23.38
C VAL A 50 -12.06 16.32 -23.49
N TYR A 51 -11.45 15.97 -24.62
CA TYR A 51 -10.84 14.65 -24.82
C TYR A 51 -9.72 14.37 -23.80
N LEU A 52 -8.83 15.33 -23.58
CA LEU A 52 -7.75 15.21 -22.60
C LEU A 52 -8.30 15.05 -21.18
N TYR A 53 -9.35 15.79 -20.83
CA TYR A 53 -10.00 15.68 -19.52
C TYR A 53 -10.58 14.28 -19.28
N ILE A 54 -11.32 13.74 -20.26
CA ILE A 54 -11.89 12.38 -20.16
C ILE A 54 -10.76 11.35 -20.04
N ARG A 55 -9.72 11.48 -20.87
CA ARG A 55 -8.57 10.58 -20.86
C ARG A 55 -7.84 10.61 -19.52
N GLN A 56 -7.62 11.79 -18.95
CA GLN A 56 -7.00 11.94 -17.64
C GLN A 56 -7.80 11.22 -16.55
N LYS A 57 -9.13 11.36 -16.56
CA LYS A 57 -10.00 10.69 -15.58
C LYS A 57 -9.91 9.16 -15.67
N ILE A 58 -9.84 8.62 -16.89
CA ILE A 58 -9.66 7.18 -17.13
C ILE A 58 -8.27 6.73 -16.64
N ASP A 59 -7.21 7.48 -16.97
CA ASP A 59 -5.85 7.17 -16.55
C ASP A 59 -5.73 7.17 -15.02
N THR A 60 -6.31 8.16 -14.32
CA THR A 60 -6.32 8.22 -12.85
C THR A 60 -6.99 7.01 -12.23
N LYS A 61 -8.17 6.61 -12.74
CA LYS A 61 -8.87 5.41 -12.26
C LYS A 61 -8.07 4.14 -12.49
N ARG A 62 -7.43 4.01 -13.66
CA ARG A 62 -6.57 2.87 -14.00
C ARG A 62 -5.37 2.76 -13.07
N ASP A 63 -4.70 3.88 -12.82
CA ASP A 63 -3.50 3.90 -11.99
C ASP A 63 -3.85 3.65 -10.52
N ALA A 64 -4.98 4.16 -10.03
CA ALA A 64 -5.53 3.79 -8.73
C ALA A 64 -5.82 2.28 -8.63
N ALA A 65 -6.43 1.68 -9.65
CA ALA A 65 -6.74 0.25 -9.67
C ALA A 65 -5.47 -0.62 -9.58
N LYS A 66 -4.39 -0.22 -10.26
CA LYS A 66 -3.10 -0.92 -10.19
C LYS A 66 -2.48 -0.86 -8.80
N ILE A 67 -2.51 0.31 -8.16
CA ILE A 67 -1.98 0.50 -6.82
C ILE A 67 -2.75 -0.35 -5.83
N ILE A 68 -4.10 -0.28 -5.86
CA ILE A 68 -4.98 -1.08 -4.99
C ILE A 68 -4.71 -2.58 -5.20
N LEU A 69 -4.58 -3.04 -6.44
CA LEU A 69 -4.31 -4.45 -6.73
C LEU A 69 -2.96 -4.92 -6.13
N GLN A 70 -1.93 -4.08 -6.22
CA GLN A 70 -0.62 -4.37 -5.62
C GLN A 70 -0.66 -4.34 -4.09
N GLU A 71 -1.40 -3.40 -3.51
CA GLU A 71 -1.61 -3.30 -2.06
C GLU A 71 -2.35 -4.53 -1.52
N ILE A 72 -3.45 -4.95 -2.16
CA ILE A 72 -4.20 -6.16 -1.80
C ILE A 72 -3.28 -7.39 -1.84
N ARG A 73 -2.55 -7.58 -2.94
CA ARG A 73 -1.63 -8.72 -3.08
C ARG A 73 -0.58 -8.74 -1.98
N ARG A 74 0.05 -7.60 -1.72
CA ARG A 74 1.08 -7.47 -0.70
C ARG A 74 0.52 -7.73 0.70
N ALA A 75 -0.66 -7.20 1.00
CA ALA A 75 -1.31 -7.41 2.29
C ALA A 75 -1.60 -8.91 2.51
N GLU A 76 -2.13 -9.58 1.50
CA GLU A 76 -2.39 -11.02 1.56
C GLU A 76 -1.12 -11.87 1.66
N ASP A 77 -0.06 -11.54 0.91
CA ASP A 77 1.23 -12.22 1.02
C ASP A 77 1.79 -12.10 2.45
N ILE A 78 1.73 -10.92 3.06
CA ILE A 78 2.17 -10.68 4.44
C ILE A 78 1.32 -11.49 5.44
N ILE A 79 -0.01 -11.49 5.29
CA ILE A 79 -0.91 -12.24 6.17
C ILE A 79 -0.69 -13.75 6.02
N SER A 80 -0.49 -14.23 4.80
CA SER A 80 -0.18 -15.64 4.52
C SER A 80 1.15 -16.06 5.15
N ASP A 81 2.19 -15.25 5.01
CA ASP A 81 3.50 -15.49 5.64
C ASP A 81 3.37 -15.60 7.17
N TYR A 82 2.54 -14.76 7.80
CA TYR A 82 2.29 -14.84 9.24
C TYR A 82 1.56 -16.11 9.64
N LYS A 83 0.55 -16.53 8.86
CA LYS A 83 -0.17 -17.80 9.09
C LYS A 83 0.75 -19.01 8.99
N GLN A 84 1.70 -19.00 8.05
CA GLN A 84 2.60 -20.14 7.80
C GLN A 84 3.80 -20.19 8.77
N SER A 85 4.41 -19.04 9.07
CA SER A 85 5.60 -18.97 9.92
C SER A 85 5.28 -19.01 11.43
N GLY A 86 4.01 -18.75 11.82
CA GLY A 86 3.59 -18.70 13.22
C GLY A 86 4.25 -17.58 14.03
N GLY A 87 4.91 -16.64 13.36
CA GLY A 87 5.67 -15.53 13.92
C GLY A 87 5.35 -14.21 13.23
N TYR A 88 4.93 -13.22 14.02
CA TYR A 88 4.62 -11.89 13.52
C TYR A 88 5.90 -11.06 13.38
N GLN A 89 6.15 -10.55 12.17
CA GLN A 89 7.23 -9.58 11.96
C GLN A 89 6.69 -8.17 12.17
N PHE A 90 7.01 -7.57 13.31
CA PHE A 90 6.55 -6.24 13.69
C PHE A 90 7.11 -5.08 12.83
N ALA A 91 8.07 -5.37 11.96
CA ALA A 91 8.71 -4.39 11.10
C ALA A 91 7.95 -4.10 9.80
N LYS A 92 6.99 -4.95 9.40
CA LYS A 92 6.29 -4.82 8.12
C LYS A 92 4.87 -4.30 8.31
N LYS A 93 4.56 -3.19 7.65
CA LYS A 93 3.20 -2.65 7.54
C LYS A 93 2.40 -3.46 6.51
N ILE A 94 1.21 -3.93 6.90
CA ILE A 94 0.28 -4.70 6.08
C ILE A 94 -0.36 -3.79 5.02
N ILE A 95 -0.87 -2.62 5.42
CA ILE A 95 -1.46 -1.64 4.51
C ILE A 95 -0.52 -0.45 4.33
N ALA A 96 0.22 -0.42 3.23
CA ALA A 96 1.26 0.59 3.00
C ALA A 96 0.71 2.03 3.05
N THR A 97 -0.25 2.37 2.17
CA THR A 97 -0.65 3.77 1.93
C THR A 97 -2.17 4.01 2.05
N ASN A 98 -2.96 2.95 2.22
CA ASN A 98 -4.43 2.99 2.22
C ASN A 98 -4.97 3.75 0.99
N SER A 99 -4.55 3.32 -0.20
CA SER A 99 -4.98 3.93 -1.46
C SER A 99 -6.46 3.66 -1.75
N TRP A 100 -7.03 2.63 -1.13
CA TRP A 100 -8.45 2.30 -1.21
C TRP A 100 -9.36 3.41 -0.69
N ASN A 101 -9.15 3.86 0.56
CA ASN A 101 -10.02 4.87 1.18
C ASN A 101 -10.07 6.19 0.38
N LYS A 102 -8.97 6.56 -0.27
CA LYS A 102 -8.89 7.78 -1.10
C LYS A 102 -9.61 7.65 -2.44
N ASN A 103 -9.64 6.45 -3.01
CA ASN A 103 -10.04 6.21 -4.39
C ASN A 103 -11.34 5.41 -4.52
N ILE A 104 -11.99 5.02 -3.42
CA ILE A 104 -13.22 4.21 -3.44
C ILE A 104 -14.29 4.80 -4.37
N HIS A 105 -14.44 6.13 -4.38
CA HIS A 105 -15.40 6.85 -5.23
C HIS A 105 -15.19 6.62 -6.73
N LEU A 106 -13.99 6.24 -7.18
CA LEU A 106 -13.69 5.93 -8.58
C LEU A 106 -14.24 4.57 -9.02
N PHE A 107 -14.58 3.68 -8.08
CA PHE A 107 -14.95 2.28 -8.32
C PHE A 107 -16.40 1.94 -7.96
N VAL A 108 -17.14 2.85 -7.32
CA VAL A 108 -18.56 2.65 -6.95
C VAL A 108 -19.44 2.29 -8.14
N GLY A 109 -19.06 2.70 -9.36
CA GLY A 109 -19.80 2.37 -10.58
C GLY A 109 -19.43 1.03 -11.23
N ASP A 110 -18.32 0.38 -10.84
CA ASP A 110 -17.86 -0.87 -11.48
C ASP A 110 -17.87 -2.08 -10.54
N LEU A 111 -17.92 -1.84 -9.23
CA LEU A 111 -17.94 -2.85 -8.19
C LEU A 111 -19.29 -2.84 -7.49
N ASP A 112 -19.80 -4.03 -7.16
CA ASP A 112 -21.05 -4.17 -6.42
C ASP A 112 -20.82 -3.81 -4.94
N ASN A 113 -21.87 -3.46 -4.19
CA ASN A 113 -21.73 -3.07 -2.77
C ASN A 113 -20.99 -4.13 -1.95
N ASP A 114 -21.33 -5.41 -2.14
CA ASP A 114 -20.67 -6.53 -1.46
C ASP A 114 -19.17 -6.62 -1.78
N GLU A 115 -18.77 -6.23 -3.00
CA GLU A 115 -17.36 -6.24 -3.42
C GLU A 115 -16.60 -5.05 -2.82
N LEU A 116 -17.25 -3.87 -2.77
CA LEU A 116 -16.73 -2.69 -2.09
C LEU A 116 -16.52 -2.95 -0.60
N ASP A 117 -17.48 -3.62 0.04
CA ASP A 117 -17.44 -3.94 1.47
C ASP A 117 -16.30 -4.92 1.78
N LYS A 118 -16.09 -5.94 0.95
CA LYS A 118 -14.98 -6.89 1.12
C LYS A 118 -13.61 -6.23 1.03
N ILE A 119 -13.40 -5.32 0.07
CA ILE A 119 -12.14 -4.57 0.00
C ILE A 119 -12.01 -3.66 1.22
N SER A 120 -13.09 -2.99 1.62
CA SER A 120 -13.09 -2.11 2.79
C SER A 120 -12.78 -2.86 4.09
N ASP A 121 -13.28 -4.08 4.25
CA ASP A 121 -13.00 -4.94 5.40
C ASP A 121 -11.53 -5.39 5.44
N LEU A 122 -10.94 -5.75 4.29
CA LEU A 122 -9.50 -6.05 4.19
C LEU A 122 -8.66 -4.86 4.64
N TYR A 123 -8.95 -3.67 4.13
CA TYR A 123 -8.19 -2.46 4.47
C TYR A 123 -8.38 -2.05 5.93
N SER A 124 -9.61 -2.09 6.44
CA SER A 124 -9.91 -1.75 7.83
C SER A 124 -9.25 -2.73 8.80
N THR A 125 -9.32 -4.03 8.51
CA THR A 125 -8.68 -5.06 9.34
C THR A 125 -7.16 -4.96 9.25
N GLY A 126 -6.60 -4.70 8.08
CA GLY A 126 -5.17 -4.48 7.89
C GLY A 126 -4.65 -3.26 8.67
N GLU A 127 -5.38 -2.13 8.66
CA GLU A 127 -5.02 -0.95 9.46
C GLU A 127 -5.11 -1.22 10.97
N TYR A 128 -6.14 -1.96 11.41
CA TYR A 128 -6.26 -2.36 12.79
C TYR A 128 -5.11 -3.26 13.24
N LEU A 129 -4.75 -4.27 12.43
CA LEU A 129 -3.59 -5.13 12.67
C LEU A 129 -2.29 -4.33 12.73
N ASP A 130 -2.08 -3.38 11.83
CA ASP A 130 -0.90 -2.49 11.86
C ASP A 130 -0.84 -1.67 13.16
N GLY A 131 -1.99 -1.20 13.65
CA GLY A 131 -2.11 -0.51 14.94
C GLY A 131 -1.70 -1.40 16.12
N LEU A 132 -2.26 -2.61 16.18
CA LEU A 132 -1.93 -3.59 17.21
C LEU A 132 -0.45 -4.00 17.16
N ILE A 133 0.08 -4.29 15.98
CA ILE A 133 1.49 -4.65 15.76
C ILE A 133 2.40 -3.52 16.27
N LYS A 134 2.06 -2.26 16.02
CA LYS A 134 2.83 -1.10 16.50
C LYS A 134 2.79 -0.98 18.02
N GLU A 135 1.64 -1.20 18.64
CA GLU A 135 1.48 -1.15 20.10
C GLU A 135 2.26 -2.29 20.78
N ILE A 136 2.13 -3.51 20.26
CA ILE A 136 2.87 -4.69 20.73
C ILE A 136 4.37 -4.50 20.55
N SER A 137 4.82 -3.93 19.43
CA SER A 137 6.23 -3.65 19.19
C SER A 137 6.81 -2.69 20.22
N LYS A 138 6.04 -1.70 20.70
CA LYS A 138 6.49 -0.79 21.76
C LYS A 138 6.59 -1.51 23.09
N ILE A 139 5.52 -2.22 23.48
CA ILE A 139 5.47 -2.96 24.74
C ILE A 139 6.59 -4.00 24.81
N THR A 140 6.82 -4.76 23.73
CA THR A 140 7.86 -5.79 23.68
C THR A 140 9.26 -5.19 23.82
N LEU A 141 9.48 -4.02 23.22
CA LEU A 141 10.76 -3.32 23.30
C LEU A 141 11.00 -2.74 24.71
N ASP A 142 9.97 -2.17 25.33
CA ASP A 142 10.03 -1.66 26.69
C ASP A 142 10.26 -2.79 27.71
N ASP A 143 9.55 -3.92 27.55
CA ASP A 143 9.73 -5.13 28.38
C ASP A 143 11.14 -5.71 28.23
N GLU A 144 11.71 -5.73 27.03
CA GLU A 144 13.06 -6.23 26.78
C GLU A 144 14.13 -5.32 27.39
N ILE A 145 13.93 -4.00 27.35
CA ILE A 145 14.79 -3.03 28.04
C ILE A 145 14.71 -3.22 29.55
N GLU A 146 13.51 -3.37 30.11
CA GLU A 146 13.32 -3.55 31.55
C GLU A 146 13.91 -4.89 32.04
N ARG A 147 13.71 -5.98 31.28
CA ARG A 147 14.36 -7.27 31.55
C ARG A 147 15.87 -7.15 31.53
N ASN A 148 16.45 -6.52 30.51
CA ASN A 148 17.90 -6.32 30.45
C ASN A 148 18.40 -5.46 31.63
N LYS A 149 17.68 -4.41 32.02
CA LYS A 149 18.02 -3.61 33.20
C LYS A 149 18.00 -4.43 34.49
N LYS A 150 16.96 -5.26 34.70
CA LYS A 150 16.87 -6.16 35.86
C LYS A 150 17.99 -7.21 35.87
N LEU A 151 18.35 -7.76 34.71
CA LEU A 151 19.46 -8.71 34.59
C LEU A 151 20.81 -8.04 34.92
N LEU A 152 21.02 -6.80 34.47
CA LEU A 152 22.21 -6.01 34.82
C LEU A 152 22.24 -5.66 36.31
N GLU A 153 21.12 -5.28 36.92
CA GLU A 153 21.02 -5.01 38.36
C GLU A 153 21.29 -6.26 39.21
N VAL A 154 20.79 -7.44 38.79
CA VAL A 154 21.07 -8.73 39.45
C VAL A 154 22.55 -9.11 39.33
N GLN A 155 23.18 -8.87 38.18
CA GLN A 155 24.63 -9.09 38.00
C GLN A 155 25.47 -8.16 38.89
N ILE A 156 25.09 -6.89 39.02
CA ILE A 156 25.80 -5.93 39.88
C ILE A 156 25.65 -6.29 41.36
N LYS A 157 24.45 -6.71 41.78
CA LYS A 157 24.16 -7.05 43.19
C LYS A 157 24.83 -8.35 43.66
N ASN A 158 25.10 -9.27 42.74
CA ASN A 158 25.70 -10.58 43.04
C ASN A 158 27.20 -10.66 42.75
N GLN A 159 27.89 -9.53 42.49
CA GLN A 159 29.35 -9.52 42.38
C GLN A 159 30.00 -9.91 43.73
N PRO A 160 30.88 -10.93 43.79
CA PRO A 160 31.63 -11.27 44.97
C PRO A 160 32.54 -10.11 45.34
N GLN A 161 32.37 -9.59 46.54
CA GLN A 161 33.31 -8.66 47.15
C GLN A 161 34.30 -9.46 48.00
N VAL A 162 35.58 -9.30 47.72
CA VAL A 162 36.64 -9.86 48.57
C VAL A 162 37.17 -8.73 49.44
N THR A 163 37.06 -8.89 50.76
CA THR A 163 37.62 -7.97 51.75
C THR A 163 39.03 -8.45 52.11
N LEU A 164 40.04 -7.64 51.79
CA LEU A 164 41.41 -7.85 52.23
C LEU A 164 41.85 -6.61 52.98
N ASP A 165 42.25 -6.80 54.23
CA ASP A 165 42.85 -5.79 55.10
C ASP A 165 42.07 -4.45 55.17
N GLY A 166 40.79 -4.54 55.51
CA GLY A 166 39.91 -3.38 55.74
C GLY A 166 39.46 -2.62 54.48
N SER A 167 39.90 -3.02 53.29
CA SER A 167 39.50 -2.40 52.02
C SER A 167 38.70 -3.39 51.16
N THR A 168 37.57 -2.94 50.60
CA THR A 168 36.67 -3.77 49.78
C THR A 168 36.93 -3.50 48.30
N TYR A 169 37.30 -4.53 47.53
CA TYR A 169 37.53 -4.43 46.08
C TYR A 169 36.51 -5.28 45.31
N PRO A 170 35.92 -4.77 44.21
CA PRO A 170 35.03 -5.57 43.36
C PRO A 170 35.85 -6.60 42.55
N VAL A 171 35.48 -7.88 42.64
CA VAL A 171 36.09 -8.95 41.81
C VAL A 171 35.32 -9.04 40.49
N ALA A 172 36.04 -8.93 39.37
CA ALA A 172 35.47 -9.16 38.05
C ALA A 172 35.10 -10.65 37.87
N GLN A 173 33.83 -10.99 38.01
CA GLN A 173 33.31 -12.31 37.64
C GLN A 173 33.14 -12.40 36.12
N ILE A 174 33.71 -13.45 35.52
CA ILE A 174 33.39 -13.89 34.16
C ILE A 174 32.02 -14.59 34.25
N SER A 175 30.95 -13.86 33.94
CA SER A 175 29.57 -14.35 33.97
C SER A 175 29.37 -15.38 32.85
N GLN A 176 29.25 -16.67 33.19
CA GLN A 176 28.62 -17.63 32.29
C GLN A 176 27.10 -17.40 32.29
N PRO A 177 26.46 -17.23 31.12
CA PRO A 177 25.02 -16.98 31.04
C PRO A 177 24.27 -18.23 31.51
N SER A 178 23.63 -18.15 32.67
CA SER A 178 22.69 -19.18 33.12
C SER A 178 21.45 -19.11 32.24
N ASN A 179 21.27 -20.11 31.36
CA ASN A 179 20.04 -20.31 30.58
C ASN A 179 18.91 -20.74 31.52
N VAL A 180 18.29 -19.78 32.21
CA VAL A 180 17.00 -20.00 32.86
C VAL A 180 15.94 -20.01 31.76
N VAL A 181 15.59 -21.20 31.26
CA VAL A 181 14.46 -21.37 30.35
C VAL A 181 13.18 -21.25 31.17
N VAL A 182 12.68 -20.01 31.30
CA VAL A 182 11.31 -19.78 31.77
C VAL A 182 10.39 -20.27 30.66
N MET A 183 9.64 -21.35 30.90
CA MET A 183 8.54 -21.78 30.02
C MET A 183 7.47 -20.68 30.03
N GLY A 184 7.64 -19.71 29.13
CA GLY A 184 6.76 -18.58 28.99
C GLY A 184 5.43 -19.03 28.41
N ILE A 185 4.35 -18.71 29.13
CA ILE A 185 3.02 -18.59 28.53
C ILE A 185 3.20 -17.70 27.30
N GLY A 186 2.91 -18.23 26.12
CA GLY A 186 3.05 -17.47 24.88
C GLY A 186 2.34 -16.11 25.04
N PRO A 187 2.92 -15.02 24.51
CA PRO A 187 2.40 -13.69 24.81
C PRO A 187 0.92 -13.58 24.43
N VAL A 188 0.11 -13.00 25.32
CA VAL A 188 -1.36 -12.86 25.17
C VAL A 188 -1.74 -12.19 23.84
N TRP A 189 -0.87 -11.32 23.33
CA TRP A 189 -1.05 -10.65 22.05
C TRP A 189 -1.05 -11.60 20.85
N LYS A 190 -0.35 -12.75 20.93
CA LYS A 190 -0.26 -13.71 19.82
C LYS A 190 -1.62 -14.33 19.52
N VAL A 191 -2.35 -14.73 20.55
CA VAL A 191 -3.70 -15.31 20.43
C VAL A 191 -4.67 -14.32 19.77
N ARG A 192 -4.55 -13.03 20.11
CA ARG A 192 -5.39 -11.98 19.50
C ARG A 192 -5.06 -11.74 18.04
N LEU A 193 -3.78 -11.65 17.70
CA LEU A 193 -3.34 -11.50 16.30
C LEU A 193 -3.74 -12.70 15.45
N ASP A 194 -3.61 -13.92 15.99
CA ASP A 194 -4.02 -15.14 15.30
C ASP A 194 -5.52 -15.12 15.01
N ALA A 195 -6.36 -14.82 16.01
CA ALA A 195 -7.81 -14.77 15.82
C ALA A 195 -8.25 -13.78 14.71
N ILE A 196 -7.58 -12.63 14.61
CA ILE A 196 -7.89 -11.60 13.62
C ILE A 196 -7.34 -11.98 12.24
N SER A 197 -6.09 -12.44 12.16
CA SER A 197 -5.47 -12.82 10.89
C SER A 197 -6.14 -14.05 10.26
N PHE A 198 -6.58 -15.03 11.06
CA PHE A 198 -7.29 -16.21 10.57
C PHE A 198 -8.69 -15.90 10.02
N LYS A 199 -9.34 -14.83 10.49
CA LYS A 199 -10.65 -14.40 10.00
C LYS A 199 -10.60 -13.73 8.62
N LEU A 200 -9.43 -13.23 8.21
CA LEU A 200 -9.22 -12.66 6.88
C LEU A 200 -9.25 -13.74 5.79
N GLU A 201 -10.30 -13.69 4.96
CA GLU A 201 -10.39 -14.46 3.73
C GLU A 201 -9.57 -13.79 2.62
N PRO A 202 -8.80 -14.55 1.83
CA PRO A 202 -8.05 -14.02 0.70
C PRO A 202 -9.01 -13.59 -0.42
N ILE A 203 -8.94 -12.33 -0.83
CA ILE A 203 -9.74 -11.75 -1.90
C ILE A 203 -8.98 -11.64 -3.22
N TYR A 204 -7.65 -11.86 -3.24
CA TYR A 204 -6.81 -11.66 -4.43
C TYR A 204 -7.16 -12.59 -5.60
N ASN A 205 -7.70 -13.78 -5.33
CA ASN A 205 -8.12 -14.72 -6.36
C ASN A 205 -9.62 -14.68 -6.68
N SER A 206 -10.35 -13.71 -6.11
CA SER A 206 -11.80 -13.59 -6.30
C SER A 206 -12.18 -12.85 -7.59
N THR A 207 -13.47 -12.83 -7.90
CA THR A 207 -14.03 -12.04 -9.02
C THR A 207 -13.73 -10.54 -8.89
N ILE A 208 -13.51 -10.04 -7.66
CA ILE A 208 -13.25 -8.64 -7.33
C ILE A 208 -11.94 -8.16 -7.95
N THR A 209 -10.85 -8.89 -7.75
CA THR A 209 -9.56 -8.56 -8.34
C THR A 209 -9.53 -8.78 -9.84
N LEU A 210 -10.38 -9.65 -10.38
CA LEU A 210 -10.55 -9.82 -11.83
C LEU A 210 -11.21 -8.59 -12.46
N LYS A 211 -12.23 -8.00 -11.82
CA LYS A 211 -12.81 -6.70 -12.21
C LYS A 211 -11.79 -5.57 -12.09
N LEU A 212 -11.06 -5.47 -10.96
CA LEU A 212 -9.95 -4.50 -10.80
C LEU A 212 -8.87 -4.67 -11.87
N LYS A 213 -8.48 -5.90 -12.19
CA LYS A 213 -7.49 -6.20 -13.24
C LYS A 213 -8.00 -5.81 -14.63
N ARG A 214 -9.30 -5.96 -14.89
CA ARG A 214 -9.93 -5.47 -16.12
C ARG A 214 -9.81 -3.95 -16.20
N ILE A 215 -10.18 -3.23 -15.13
CA ILE A 215 -10.06 -1.76 -15.06
C ILE A 215 -8.59 -1.31 -15.20
N ALA A 216 -7.65 -2.02 -14.57
CA ALA A 216 -6.23 -1.74 -14.65
C ALA A 216 -5.61 -2.00 -16.04
N LYS A 217 -6.22 -2.87 -16.86
CA LYS A 217 -5.71 -3.29 -18.18
C LYS A 217 -6.32 -2.51 -19.34
N PHE A 218 -7.46 -1.83 -19.18
CA PHE A 218 -8.10 -1.08 -20.27
C PHE A 218 -7.19 0.08 -20.77
N ILE A 219 -6.92 0.05 -22.08
CA ILE A 219 -6.27 1.06 -22.94
C ILE A 219 -7.32 1.48 -23.97
#